data_AF-A0A183DZG6-F1
#
_entry.id   AF-A0A183DZG6-F1
#
_cell.length_a   1.000
_cell.length_b   1.000
_cell.length_c   1.000
_cell.angle_alpha   90.00
_cell.angle_beta   90.00
_cell.angle_gamma   90.00
#
_symmetry.space_group_name_H-M   'P 1'
#
loop_
_entity.id
_entity.type
_entity.pdbx_description
1 polymer ?
#
loop_
_entity_poly.entity_id
_entity_poly.type
_entity_poly.pdbx_seq_one_letter_code
_entity_poly.pdbx_strand_id
1 'polypeptide(L)'
;LVQALKFKCDMNEHNYMTIVDLILQDAGENVSEEIADDQVRAQYNTAACDAVRPHLFDIIEFISDLHVLTKVKKITNLDNIGGDIKSSLSQVVAVEMSRSSLRDSRTVSRFLPWLMSPPSVTQSTPSAFAEAVTNVRLLSWLLLGALQAVQPCLPVPISCSQYMADYIHFVLAGFADQSKQSVVHMSALFHAFHLCQLWTVYCEQAAMTANELQQSSFANILDFWARVTPAILQLLSHSKVLADMVNLHFLNTMQALQQCNSAVLCQLSAMWQPILTAYHAQIPSQLRMKLDSCENQPSLHSQPLQQWLKRVRYKISQIELQTSAASPFYNV
;
A
#
# COMPACT_ATOMS: atom_id res chain seq x y z
N LEU A 1 -18.60 -15.44 -6.06
CA LEU A 1 -17.38 -14.60 -5.92
C LEU A 1 -16.11 -15.43 -5.73
N VAL A 2 -15.90 -16.10 -4.59
CA VAL A 2 -14.60 -16.74 -4.25
C VAL A 2 -14.09 -17.72 -5.30
N GLN A 3 -14.94 -18.60 -5.84
CA GLN A 3 -14.53 -19.53 -6.91
C GLN A 3 -14.09 -18.80 -8.19
N ALA A 4 -14.71 -17.66 -8.51
CA ALA A 4 -14.32 -16.82 -9.64
C ALA A 4 -13.00 -16.08 -9.39
N LEU A 5 -12.76 -15.58 -8.16
CA LEU A 5 -11.46 -15.02 -7.75
C LEU A 5 -10.33 -16.06 -7.84
N LYS A 6 -10.65 -17.33 -7.57
CA LYS A 6 -9.73 -18.47 -7.77
C LYS A 6 -9.62 -18.93 -9.22
N PHE A 7 -10.31 -18.28 -10.15
CA PHE A 7 -10.37 -18.63 -11.57
C PHE A 7 -10.86 -20.07 -11.83
N LYS A 8 -11.74 -20.59 -10.96
CA LYS A 8 -12.34 -21.93 -11.04
C LYS A 8 -13.70 -21.95 -11.75
N CYS A 9 -14.30 -20.78 -11.96
CA CYS A 9 -15.52 -20.62 -12.74
C CYS A 9 -15.54 -19.24 -13.40
N ASP A 10 -16.25 -19.14 -14.52
CA ASP A 10 -16.50 -17.87 -15.17
C ASP A 10 -17.53 -17.06 -14.38
N MET A 11 -17.37 -15.75 -14.38
CA MET A 11 -18.32 -14.80 -13.80
C MET A 11 -18.36 -13.57 -14.70
N ASN A 12 -19.56 -13.04 -14.94
CA ASN A 12 -19.72 -11.80 -15.68
C ASN A 12 -18.93 -10.68 -14.98
N GLU A 13 -18.25 -9.84 -15.76
CA GLU A 13 -17.37 -8.78 -15.26
C GLU A 13 -18.08 -7.83 -14.27
N HIS A 14 -19.34 -7.49 -14.53
CA HIS A 14 -20.11 -6.59 -13.67
C HIS A 14 -20.35 -7.21 -12.29
N ASN A 15 -20.57 -8.53 -12.22
CA ASN A 15 -20.87 -9.23 -10.97
C ASN A 15 -19.68 -9.25 -9.99
N TYR A 16 -18.44 -9.03 -10.44
CA TYR A 16 -17.31 -8.92 -9.51
C TYR A 16 -17.51 -7.75 -8.56
N MET A 17 -17.78 -6.57 -9.13
CA MET A 17 -17.95 -5.35 -8.35
C MET A 17 -19.29 -5.33 -7.65
N THR A 18 -20.38 -5.77 -8.29
CA THR A 18 -21.70 -5.83 -7.63
C THR A 18 -21.67 -6.64 -6.34
N ILE A 19 -21.04 -7.83 -6.33
CA ILE A 19 -21.00 -8.66 -5.11
C ILE A 19 -20.09 -8.02 -4.06
N VAL A 20 -18.99 -7.39 -4.45
CA VAL A 20 -18.11 -6.69 -3.51
C VAL A 20 -18.81 -5.48 -2.90
N ASP A 21 -19.57 -4.73 -3.69
CA ASP A 21 -20.39 -3.62 -3.21
C ASP A 21 -21.45 -4.10 -2.22
N LEU A 22 -22.14 -5.23 -2.47
CA LEU A 22 -23.08 -5.80 -1.49
C LEU A 22 -22.40 -6.12 -0.14
N ILE A 23 -21.17 -6.66 -0.18
CA ILE A 23 -20.38 -6.95 1.04
C ILE A 23 -20.04 -5.66 1.78
N LEU A 24 -19.58 -4.63 1.06
CA LEU A 24 -19.19 -3.34 1.63
C LEU A 24 -20.42 -2.58 2.16
N GLN A 25 -21.54 -2.61 1.45
CA GLN A 25 -22.81 -2.02 1.89
C GLN A 25 -23.29 -2.63 3.20
N ASP A 26 -23.27 -3.97 3.33
CA ASP A 26 -23.61 -4.66 4.58
C ASP A 26 -22.69 -4.27 5.75
N ALA A 27 -21.45 -3.87 5.45
CA ALA A 27 -20.48 -3.37 6.43
C ALA A 27 -20.64 -1.88 6.77
N GLY A 28 -21.58 -1.17 6.12
CA GLY A 28 -21.84 0.26 6.33
C GLY A 28 -20.93 1.19 5.52
N GLU A 29 -20.27 0.67 4.48
CA GLU A 29 -19.38 1.43 3.60
C GLU A 29 -20.16 2.09 2.44
N ASN A 30 -19.59 3.15 1.86
CA ASN A 30 -20.15 3.80 0.68
C ASN A 30 -19.79 2.98 -0.58
N VAL A 31 -20.80 2.69 -1.40
CA VAL A 31 -20.66 1.94 -2.66
C VAL A 31 -21.05 2.79 -3.87
N SER A 32 -20.68 2.35 -5.08
CA SER A 32 -20.94 3.10 -6.32
C SER A 32 -22.45 3.25 -6.61
N GLU A 33 -22.85 4.38 -7.21
CA GLU A 33 -24.25 4.77 -7.46
C GLU A 33 -24.99 3.90 -8.51
N GLU A 34 -24.31 2.92 -9.14
CA GLU A 34 -24.90 2.07 -10.19
C GLU A 34 -25.93 1.05 -9.65
N ILE A 35 -26.00 0.85 -8.34
CA ILE A 35 -27.03 0.03 -7.70
C ILE A 35 -28.28 0.90 -7.52
N ALA A 36 -29.23 0.72 -8.45
CA ALA A 36 -30.45 1.49 -8.60
C ALA A 36 -31.26 1.72 -7.30
N ASP A 37 -31.85 2.92 -7.27
CA ASP A 37 -32.80 3.52 -6.31
C ASP A 37 -32.26 3.84 -4.90
N ASP A 38 -32.11 5.15 -4.63
CA ASP A 38 -31.73 5.71 -3.32
C ASP A 38 -32.67 5.31 -2.17
N GLN A 39 -33.87 4.80 -2.46
CA GLN A 39 -34.78 4.21 -1.47
C GLN A 39 -34.41 2.78 -1.05
N VAL A 40 -33.65 2.03 -1.85
CA VAL A 40 -33.20 0.65 -1.56
C VAL A 40 -31.86 0.63 -0.81
N ARG A 41 -31.01 1.65 -1.00
CA ARG A 41 -29.71 1.82 -0.30
C ARG A 41 -29.82 1.75 1.22
N ALA A 42 -30.98 2.11 1.79
CA ALA A 42 -31.10 2.38 3.22
C ALA A 42 -31.48 1.17 4.11
N GLN A 43 -31.84 -0.02 3.60
CA GLN A 43 -32.65 -0.91 4.47
C GLN A 43 -32.53 -2.43 4.37
N TYR A 44 -31.68 -3.01 3.53
CA TYR A 44 -31.56 -4.48 3.48
C TYR A 44 -30.13 -4.96 3.65
N ASN A 45 -29.86 -5.52 4.84
CA ASN A 45 -28.69 -6.35 5.08
C ASN A 45 -28.87 -7.65 4.28
N THR A 46 -27.96 -7.90 3.34
CA THR A 46 -27.98 -9.06 2.45
C THR A 46 -27.32 -10.30 3.03
N ALA A 47 -26.71 -10.18 4.22
CA ALA A 47 -25.84 -11.15 4.86
C ALA A 47 -24.60 -11.54 4.03
N ALA A 48 -24.26 -10.77 2.98
CA ALA A 48 -23.08 -10.96 2.16
C ALA A 48 -21.79 -10.74 2.98
N CYS A 49 -21.79 -9.75 3.88
CA CYS A 49 -20.69 -9.53 4.82
C CYS A 49 -20.46 -10.75 5.74
N ASP A 50 -21.51 -11.38 6.25
CA ASP A 50 -21.38 -12.59 7.08
C ASP A 50 -20.89 -13.79 6.24
N ALA A 51 -21.39 -13.92 5.02
CA ALA A 51 -21.06 -15.01 4.09
C ALA A 51 -19.59 -14.97 3.63
N VAL A 52 -18.96 -13.80 3.54
CA VAL A 52 -17.57 -13.68 3.06
C VAL A 52 -16.54 -14.02 4.14
N ARG A 53 -16.87 -13.90 5.43
CA ARG A 53 -15.90 -14.06 6.54
C ARG A 53 -15.10 -15.37 6.53
N PRO A 54 -15.68 -16.53 6.23
CA PRO A 54 -14.92 -17.78 6.14
C PRO A 54 -13.87 -17.79 5.03
N HIS A 55 -13.97 -16.86 4.06
CA HIS A 55 -13.17 -16.81 2.85
C HIS A 55 -12.13 -15.68 2.83
N LEU A 56 -11.91 -14.98 3.96
CA LEU A 56 -10.95 -13.86 4.01
C LEU A 56 -9.53 -14.27 3.61
N PHE A 57 -9.08 -15.49 3.95
CA PHE A 57 -7.78 -15.98 3.52
C PHE A 57 -7.69 -16.15 1.99
N ASP A 58 -8.76 -16.61 1.35
CA ASP A 58 -8.83 -16.73 -0.11
C ASP A 58 -8.75 -15.36 -0.79
N ILE A 59 -9.34 -14.34 -0.16
CA ILE A 59 -9.28 -12.96 -0.63
C ILE A 59 -7.89 -12.36 -0.45
N ILE A 60 -7.25 -12.60 0.70
CA ILE A 60 -5.86 -12.18 0.96
C ILE A 60 -4.91 -12.82 -0.05
N GLU A 61 -5.06 -14.11 -0.34
CA GLU A 61 -4.29 -14.83 -1.36
C GLU A 61 -4.47 -14.15 -2.74
N PHE A 62 -5.70 -13.86 -3.14
CA PHE A 62 -6.00 -13.13 -4.38
C PHE A 62 -5.33 -11.74 -4.43
N ILE A 63 -5.38 -10.97 -3.35
CA ILE A 63 -4.75 -9.64 -3.28
C ILE A 63 -3.23 -9.77 -3.42
N SER A 64 -2.63 -10.77 -2.76
CA SER A 64 -1.17 -10.99 -2.75
C SER A 64 -0.61 -11.44 -4.10
N ASP A 65 -1.35 -12.25 -4.86
CA ASP A 65 -0.89 -12.80 -6.14
C ASP A 65 -0.64 -11.66 -7.15
N LEU A 66 0.61 -11.58 -7.62
CA LEU A 66 1.07 -10.59 -8.61
C LEU A 66 0.35 -10.73 -9.95
N HIS A 67 -0.03 -11.95 -10.32
CA HIS A 67 -0.52 -12.27 -11.65
C HIS A 67 -2.03 -12.14 -11.79
N VAL A 68 -2.79 -11.94 -10.72
CA VAL A 68 -4.27 -11.86 -10.81
C VAL A 68 -4.73 -10.71 -11.69
N LEU A 69 -4.02 -9.58 -11.73
CA LEU A 69 -4.40 -8.47 -12.60
C LEU A 69 -4.32 -8.85 -14.07
N THR A 70 -3.29 -9.60 -14.46
CA THR A 70 -3.16 -10.13 -15.82
C THR A 70 -4.24 -11.18 -16.11
N LYS A 71 -4.58 -12.04 -15.15
CA LYS A 71 -5.65 -13.05 -15.30
C LYS A 71 -7.03 -12.37 -15.45
N VAL A 72 -7.35 -11.40 -14.61
CA VAL A 72 -8.59 -10.61 -14.67
C VAL A 72 -8.68 -9.83 -15.98
N LYS A 73 -7.60 -9.17 -16.39
CA LYS A 73 -7.53 -8.46 -17.68
C LYS A 73 -7.83 -9.38 -18.86
N LYS A 74 -7.34 -10.63 -18.84
CA LYS A 74 -7.63 -11.62 -19.90
C LYS A 74 -9.10 -12.03 -19.96
N ILE A 75 -9.80 -12.08 -18.82
CA ILE A 75 -11.20 -12.53 -18.75
C ILE A 75 -12.17 -11.38 -19.05
N THR A 76 -11.84 -10.16 -18.59
CA THR A 76 -12.71 -8.98 -18.70
C THR A 76 -12.39 -8.10 -19.92
N ASN A 77 -11.18 -8.18 -20.47
CA ASN A 77 -10.65 -7.24 -21.46
C ASN A 77 -10.59 -5.77 -20.99
N LEU A 78 -10.67 -5.53 -19.67
CA LEU A 78 -10.60 -4.18 -19.08
C LEU A 78 -9.28 -3.99 -18.31
N ASP A 79 -8.61 -2.86 -18.53
CA ASP A 79 -7.29 -2.56 -17.97
C ASP A 79 -7.31 -2.13 -16.49
N ASN A 80 -8.41 -1.55 -16.03
CA ASN A 80 -8.55 -0.95 -14.71
C ASN A 80 -9.27 -1.86 -13.71
N ILE A 81 -10.19 -2.72 -14.17
CA ILE A 81 -11.10 -3.47 -13.31
C ILE A 81 -10.39 -4.35 -12.29
N GLY A 82 -9.26 -4.97 -12.64
CA GLY A 82 -8.49 -5.79 -11.71
C GLY A 82 -7.97 -4.99 -10.51
N GLY A 83 -7.58 -3.74 -10.74
CA GLY A 83 -7.16 -2.82 -9.67
C GLY A 83 -8.33 -2.39 -8.79
N ASP A 84 -9.49 -2.13 -9.39
CA ASP A 84 -10.73 -1.81 -8.67
C ASP A 84 -11.16 -2.99 -7.77
N ILE A 85 -11.10 -4.22 -8.29
CA ILE A 85 -11.40 -5.45 -7.54
C ILE A 85 -10.42 -5.63 -6.37
N LYS A 86 -9.09 -5.55 -6.61
CA LYS A 86 -8.08 -5.68 -5.53
C LYS A 86 -8.30 -4.63 -4.44
N SER A 87 -8.52 -3.37 -4.82
CA SER A 87 -8.76 -2.27 -3.90
C SER A 87 -9.96 -2.53 -3.00
N SER A 88 -11.10 -2.89 -3.61
CA SER A 88 -12.36 -3.06 -2.89
C SER A 88 -12.35 -4.32 -2.02
N LEU A 89 -11.74 -5.40 -2.48
CA LEU A 89 -11.48 -6.58 -1.65
C LEU A 89 -10.53 -6.29 -0.50
N SER A 90 -9.55 -5.40 -0.69
CA SER A 90 -8.66 -4.98 0.39
C SER A 90 -9.40 -4.17 1.44
N GLN A 91 -10.37 -3.34 1.04
CA GLN A 91 -11.28 -2.64 1.96
C GLN A 91 -12.15 -3.64 2.75
N VAL A 92 -12.71 -4.66 2.10
CA VAL A 92 -13.44 -5.75 2.78
C VAL A 92 -12.57 -6.40 3.85
N VAL A 93 -11.34 -6.79 3.50
CA VAL A 93 -10.40 -7.41 4.46
C VAL A 93 -10.06 -6.43 5.60
N ALA A 94 -9.78 -5.17 5.27
CA ALA A 94 -9.44 -4.15 6.26
C ALA A 94 -10.56 -3.92 7.28
N VAL A 95 -11.79 -3.78 6.80
CA VAL A 95 -12.98 -3.60 7.64
C VAL A 95 -13.19 -4.83 8.50
N GLU A 96 -13.19 -6.04 7.93
CA GLU A 96 -13.40 -7.28 8.70
C GLU A 96 -12.32 -7.52 9.76
N MET A 97 -11.05 -7.25 9.45
CA MET A 97 -9.96 -7.32 10.43
C MET A 97 -10.15 -6.30 11.57
N SER A 98 -10.82 -5.18 11.32
CA SER A 98 -11.03 -4.12 12.29
C SER A 98 -12.32 -4.26 13.12
N ARG A 99 -13.21 -5.20 12.78
CA ARG A 99 -14.49 -5.41 13.49
C ARG A 99 -14.34 -5.92 14.92
N SER A 100 -13.25 -6.63 15.23
CA SER A 100 -13.03 -7.12 16.58
C SER A 100 -12.77 -5.95 17.53
N SER A 101 -13.59 -5.79 18.58
CA SER A 101 -13.37 -4.77 19.63
C SER A 101 -12.02 -4.95 20.36
N LEU A 102 -11.38 -6.10 20.15
CA LEU A 102 -10.02 -6.40 20.52
C LEU A 102 -9.10 -5.69 19.54
N ARG A 103 -8.73 -4.45 19.88
CA ARG A 103 -7.63 -3.69 19.25
C ARG A 103 -6.28 -4.34 19.56
N ASP A 104 -6.15 -5.64 19.30
CA ASP A 104 -5.06 -6.50 19.77
C ASP A 104 -4.27 -7.08 18.60
N SER A 105 -3.00 -7.36 18.88
CA SER A 105 -2.08 -8.12 18.02
C SER A 105 -2.63 -9.46 17.52
N ARG A 106 -3.68 -10.01 18.14
CA ARG A 106 -4.32 -11.28 17.76
C ARG A 106 -4.83 -11.32 16.32
N THR A 107 -5.41 -10.22 15.83
CA THR A 107 -5.90 -10.17 14.45
C THR A 107 -4.74 -10.24 13.45
N VAL A 108 -3.67 -9.49 13.72
CA VAL A 108 -2.43 -9.58 12.93
C VAL A 108 -1.84 -10.98 13.00
N SER A 109 -1.71 -11.58 14.18
CA SER A 109 -1.20 -12.94 14.33
C SER A 109 -2.04 -13.99 13.58
N ARG A 110 -3.33 -13.74 13.36
CA ARG A 110 -4.21 -14.63 12.60
C ARG A 110 -4.04 -14.48 11.10
N PHE A 111 -4.11 -13.24 10.59
CA PHE A 111 -4.19 -13.00 9.14
C PHE A 111 -2.85 -12.65 8.50
N LEU A 112 -1.94 -12.07 9.27
CA LEU A 112 -0.60 -11.62 8.85
C LEU A 112 0.47 -12.08 9.85
N PRO A 113 0.58 -13.38 10.16
CA PRO A 113 1.52 -13.88 11.18
C PRO A 113 2.98 -13.50 10.89
N TRP A 114 3.32 -13.38 9.60
CA TRP A 114 4.64 -12.98 9.13
C TRP A 114 5.01 -11.53 9.50
N LEU A 115 4.03 -10.64 9.70
CA LEU A 115 4.31 -9.22 9.95
C LEU A 115 5.18 -9.03 11.18
N MET A 116 5.01 -9.88 12.20
CA MET A 116 5.74 -9.80 13.47
C MET A 116 7.12 -10.48 13.41
N SER A 117 7.50 -11.03 12.25
CA SER A 117 8.73 -11.80 12.03
C SER A 117 9.45 -11.33 10.75
N PRO A 118 9.83 -10.04 10.66
CA PRO A 118 10.54 -9.52 9.49
C PRO A 118 11.89 -10.25 9.29
N PRO A 119 12.31 -10.46 8.03
CA PRO A 119 13.57 -11.13 7.74
C PRO A 119 14.78 -10.28 8.15
N SER A 120 15.84 -10.95 8.59
CA SER A 120 17.12 -10.28 8.90
C SER A 120 17.87 -9.95 7.62
N VAL A 121 18.48 -8.75 7.55
CA VAL A 121 19.32 -8.31 6.42
C VAL A 121 20.48 -9.28 6.14
N THR A 122 21.01 -9.94 7.18
CA THR A 122 22.06 -10.96 7.05
C THR A 122 21.61 -12.23 6.31
N GLN A 123 20.30 -12.41 6.10
CA GLN A 123 19.67 -13.55 5.46
C GLN A 123 18.99 -13.16 4.13
N SER A 124 19.46 -12.11 3.45
CA SER A 124 18.87 -11.60 2.20
C SER A 124 19.12 -12.52 0.99
N THR A 125 18.53 -13.71 0.99
CA THR A 125 18.47 -14.58 -0.19
C THR A 125 17.50 -14.02 -1.24
N PRO A 126 17.64 -14.37 -2.53
CA PRO A 126 16.67 -14.00 -3.56
C PRO A 126 15.21 -14.32 -3.25
N SER A 127 14.97 -15.48 -2.62
CA SER A 127 13.63 -15.92 -2.23
C SER A 127 13.08 -15.10 -1.07
N ALA A 128 13.87 -14.88 -0.02
CA ALA A 128 13.46 -14.05 1.11
C ALA A 128 13.20 -12.59 0.67
N PHE A 129 13.98 -12.09 -0.29
CA PHE A 129 13.75 -10.79 -0.91
C PHE A 129 12.41 -10.73 -1.65
N ALA A 130 12.13 -11.73 -2.50
CA ALA A 130 10.86 -11.81 -3.25
C ALA A 130 9.64 -11.91 -2.32
N GLU A 131 9.76 -12.70 -1.26
CA GLU A 131 8.71 -12.84 -0.24
C GLU A 131 8.47 -11.52 0.51
N ALA A 132 9.54 -10.82 0.92
CA ALA A 132 9.44 -9.51 1.54
C ALA A 132 8.76 -8.48 0.62
N VAL A 133 9.09 -8.48 -0.68
CA VAL A 133 8.43 -7.62 -1.68
C VAL A 133 6.93 -7.96 -1.81
N THR A 134 6.59 -9.24 -1.78
CA THR A 134 5.18 -9.69 -1.80
C THR A 134 4.43 -9.20 -0.56
N ASN A 135 5.05 -9.28 0.61
CA ASN A 135 4.50 -8.78 1.87
C ASN A 135 4.32 -7.26 1.87
N VAL A 136 5.30 -6.50 1.36
CA VAL A 136 5.21 -5.04 1.19
C VAL A 136 4.06 -4.66 0.24
N ARG A 137 3.87 -5.42 -0.84
CA ARG A 137 2.74 -5.23 -1.77
C ARG A 137 1.40 -5.50 -1.10
N LEU A 138 1.27 -6.62 -0.37
CA LEU A 138 0.05 -6.97 0.35
C LEU A 138 -0.32 -5.91 1.39
N LEU A 139 0.65 -5.39 2.15
CA LEU A 139 0.43 -4.30 3.10
C LEU A 139 -0.02 -3.02 2.39
N SER A 140 0.58 -2.71 1.24
CA SER A 140 0.17 -1.53 0.46
C SER A 140 -1.31 -1.61 0.05
N TRP A 141 -1.75 -2.78 -0.44
CA TRP A 141 -3.15 -3.01 -0.77
C TRP A 141 -4.07 -2.93 0.46
N LEU A 142 -3.69 -3.57 1.56
CA LEU A 142 -4.46 -3.56 2.80
C LEU A 142 -4.63 -2.16 3.38
N LEU A 143 -3.56 -1.37 3.46
CA LEU A 143 -3.61 0.01 3.96
C LEU A 143 -4.39 0.93 3.02
N LEU A 144 -4.30 0.71 1.70
CA LEU A 144 -5.11 1.42 0.73
C LEU A 144 -6.60 1.14 0.93
N GLY A 145 -6.98 -0.12 1.15
CA GLY A 145 -8.35 -0.51 1.50
C GLY A 145 -8.81 0.11 2.83
N ALA A 146 -7.95 0.13 3.84
CA ALA A 146 -8.26 0.75 5.13
C ALA A 146 -8.51 2.26 5.02
N LEU A 147 -7.66 2.97 4.24
CA LEU A 147 -7.79 4.40 3.99
C LEU A 147 -9.01 4.77 3.12
N GLN A 148 -9.56 3.81 2.38
CA GLN A 148 -10.79 4.00 1.60
C GLN A 148 -12.06 3.88 2.46
N ALA A 149 -11.96 3.23 3.63
CA ALA A 149 -13.11 2.99 4.47
C ALA A 149 -13.75 4.29 4.96
N VAL A 150 -15.08 4.31 5.02
CA VAL A 150 -15.87 5.43 5.53
C VAL A 150 -15.65 5.59 7.02
N GLN A 151 -15.63 4.47 7.74
CA GLN A 151 -15.28 4.45 9.15
C GLN A 151 -13.80 4.13 9.32
N PRO A 152 -13.11 4.82 10.24
CA PRO A 152 -11.72 4.51 10.55
C PRO A 152 -11.56 3.05 10.95
N CYS A 153 -10.80 2.30 10.16
CA CYS A 153 -10.53 0.89 10.41
C CYS A 153 -9.01 0.69 10.50
N LEU A 154 -8.57 -0.08 11.50
CA LEU A 154 -7.15 -0.27 11.82
C LEU A 154 -6.74 -1.74 11.71
N PRO A 155 -6.72 -2.35 10.51
CA PRO A 155 -6.39 -3.75 10.34
C PRO A 155 -4.95 -4.08 10.74
N VAL A 156 -4.06 -3.08 10.67
CA VAL A 156 -2.68 -3.16 11.18
C VAL A 156 -2.54 -2.15 12.32
N PRO A 157 -2.39 -2.58 13.58
CA PRO A 157 -2.17 -1.67 14.70
C PRO A 157 -0.95 -0.77 14.46
N ILE A 158 -1.04 0.50 14.83
CA ILE A 158 0.05 1.48 14.67
C ILE A 158 1.30 1.05 15.44
N SER A 159 1.14 0.30 16.54
CA SER A 159 2.24 -0.31 17.29
C SER A 159 3.08 -1.30 16.48
N CYS A 160 2.62 -1.75 15.31
CA CYS A 160 3.41 -2.56 14.38
C CYS A 160 4.42 -1.73 13.55
N SER A 161 4.55 -0.42 13.81
CA SER A 161 5.42 0.50 13.06
C SER A 161 6.87 0.00 12.93
N GLN A 162 7.42 -0.58 14.01
CA GLN A 162 8.78 -1.12 13.98
C GLN A 162 8.93 -2.25 12.95
N TYR A 163 7.96 -3.16 12.86
CA TYR A 163 8.03 -4.28 11.93
C TYR A 163 7.82 -3.82 10.49
N MET A 164 6.96 -2.84 10.27
CA MET A 164 6.80 -2.17 8.98
C MET A 164 8.14 -1.57 8.53
N ALA A 165 8.83 -0.86 9.43
CA ALA A 165 10.15 -0.29 9.15
C ALA A 165 11.18 -1.36 8.84
N ASP A 166 11.19 -2.48 9.58
CA ASP A 166 12.14 -3.57 9.39
C ASP A 166 11.95 -4.26 8.02
N TYR A 167 10.71 -4.42 7.53
CA TYR A 167 10.44 -4.89 6.17
C TYR A 167 10.96 -3.93 5.09
N ILE A 168 10.71 -2.63 5.26
CA ILE A 168 11.23 -1.61 4.34
C ILE A 168 12.76 -1.59 4.37
N HIS A 169 13.36 -1.63 5.56
CA HIS A 169 14.80 -1.66 5.74
C HIS A 169 15.42 -2.88 5.05
N PHE A 170 14.83 -4.07 5.22
CA PHE A 170 15.27 -5.29 4.54
C PHE A 170 15.23 -5.16 3.01
N VAL A 171 14.12 -4.66 2.45
CA VAL A 171 13.98 -4.46 0.99
C VAL A 171 14.98 -3.42 0.48
N LEU A 172 15.17 -2.30 1.19
CA LEU A 172 16.13 -1.28 0.78
C LEU A 172 17.57 -1.78 0.86
N ALA A 173 17.94 -2.46 1.94
CA ALA A 173 19.30 -2.99 2.13
C ALA A 173 19.66 -4.04 1.05
N GLY A 174 18.71 -4.90 0.67
CA GLY A 174 18.93 -5.91 -0.37
C GLY A 174 18.83 -5.38 -1.81
N PHE A 175 18.26 -4.18 -2.04
CA PHE A 175 17.86 -3.75 -3.38
C PHE A 175 19.03 -3.68 -4.38
N ALA A 176 20.20 -3.20 -3.96
CA ALA A 176 21.36 -3.05 -4.84
C ALA A 176 21.82 -4.39 -5.45
N ASP A 177 21.76 -5.46 -4.67
CA ASP A 177 22.17 -6.81 -5.07
C ASP A 177 21.07 -7.59 -5.78
N GLN A 178 19.82 -7.37 -5.37
CA GLN A 178 18.69 -8.20 -5.78
C GLN A 178 17.95 -7.64 -7.01
N SER A 179 17.97 -6.32 -7.24
CA SER A 179 17.14 -5.66 -8.27
C SER A 179 17.38 -6.11 -9.71
N LYS A 180 18.54 -6.70 -10.01
CA LYS A 180 18.91 -7.17 -11.36
C LYS A 180 18.44 -8.59 -11.67
N GLN A 181 17.92 -9.32 -10.68
CA GLN A 181 17.59 -10.74 -10.84
C GLN A 181 16.26 -10.97 -11.54
N SER A 182 15.28 -10.08 -11.36
CA SER A 182 13.98 -10.17 -12.01
C SER A 182 13.30 -8.80 -12.07
N VAL A 183 12.24 -8.68 -12.87
CA VAL A 183 11.43 -7.45 -12.90
C VAL A 183 10.66 -7.25 -11.60
N VAL A 184 10.29 -8.32 -10.89
CA VAL A 184 9.72 -8.25 -9.54
C VAL A 184 10.69 -7.58 -8.57
N HIS A 185 11.96 -7.96 -8.65
CA HIS A 185 13.00 -7.39 -7.79
C HIS A 185 13.31 -5.95 -8.20
N MET A 186 13.24 -5.63 -9.49
CA MET A 186 13.40 -4.27 -10.01
C MET A 186 12.30 -3.33 -9.50
N SER A 187 11.05 -3.80 -9.39
CA SER A 187 9.92 -2.98 -8.90
C SER A 187 9.87 -2.86 -7.36
N ALA A 188 10.74 -3.55 -6.63
CA ALA A 188 10.77 -3.55 -5.16
C ALA A 188 10.90 -2.13 -4.57
N LEU A 189 11.74 -1.27 -5.16
CA LEU A 189 11.93 0.10 -4.70
C LEU A 189 10.65 0.93 -4.82
N PHE A 190 9.89 0.74 -5.91
CA PHE A 190 8.59 1.40 -6.09
C PHE A 190 7.62 1.02 -4.96
N HIS A 191 7.52 -0.28 -4.66
CA HIS A 191 6.60 -0.80 -3.66
C HIS A 191 7.01 -0.37 -2.24
N ALA A 192 8.31 -0.38 -1.92
CA ALA A 192 8.81 0.08 -0.64
C ALA A 192 8.42 1.55 -0.37
N PHE A 193 8.68 2.46 -1.32
CA PHE A 193 8.33 3.87 -1.14
C PHE A 193 6.81 4.13 -1.13
N HIS A 194 6.01 3.37 -1.88
CA HIS A 194 4.55 3.50 -1.82
C HIS A 194 3.99 3.01 -0.48
N LEU A 195 4.55 1.95 0.10
CA LEU A 195 4.18 1.50 1.44
C LEU A 195 4.56 2.56 2.49
N CYS A 196 5.73 3.20 2.38
CA CYS A 196 6.09 4.31 3.27
C CYS A 196 5.09 5.46 3.21
N GLN A 197 4.62 5.83 2.02
CA GLN A 197 3.59 6.86 1.83
C GLN A 197 2.27 6.46 2.48
N LEU A 198 1.77 5.26 2.16
CA LEU A 198 0.51 4.73 2.69
C LEU A 198 0.56 4.57 4.21
N TRP A 199 1.65 4.05 4.76
CA TRP A 199 1.83 3.89 6.21
C TRP A 199 1.80 5.23 6.95
N THR A 200 2.50 6.23 6.41
CA THR A 200 2.51 7.59 6.99
C THR A 200 1.10 8.17 7.02
N VAL A 201 0.40 8.19 5.89
CA VAL A 201 -0.98 8.73 5.79
C VAL A 201 -1.95 7.92 6.65
N TYR A 202 -1.85 6.60 6.66
CA TYR A 202 -2.65 5.70 7.50
C TYR A 202 -2.52 6.02 8.99
N CYS A 203 -1.30 6.18 9.49
CA CYS A 203 -1.05 6.54 10.88
C CYS A 203 -1.59 7.94 11.22
N GLU A 204 -1.50 8.90 10.29
CA GLU A 204 -2.07 10.23 10.48
C GLU A 204 -3.61 10.21 10.53
N GLN A 205 -4.27 9.45 9.65
CA GLN A 205 -5.73 9.29 9.70
C GLN A 205 -6.18 8.60 11.00
N ALA A 206 -5.40 7.64 11.49
CA ALA A 206 -5.65 7.02 12.79
C ALA A 206 -5.49 8.01 13.96
N ALA A 207 -4.49 8.90 13.89
CA ALA A 207 -4.27 9.96 14.86
C ALA A 207 -5.43 10.97 14.92
N MET A 208 -6.04 11.28 13.76
CA MET A 208 -7.17 12.22 13.65
C MET A 208 -8.47 11.67 14.22
N THR A 209 -8.61 10.34 14.26
CA THR A 209 -9.88 9.68 14.59
C THR A 209 -9.96 9.26 16.06
N ALA A 210 -8.81 9.17 16.74
CA ALA A 210 -8.73 8.90 18.17
C ALA A 210 -7.69 9.81 18.84
N ASN A 211 -8.13 10.90 19.48
CA ASN A 211 -7.25 11.88 20.15
C ASN A 211 -6.25 11.25 21.12
N GLU A 212 -6.62 10.16 21.81
CA GLU A 212 -5.73 9.42 22.73
C GLU A 212 -4.53 8.77 22.02
N LEU A 213 -4.67 8.45 20.73
CA LEU A 213 -3.63 7.85 19.90
C LEU A 213 -2.79 8.90 19.16
N GLN A 214 -3.12 10.19 19.22
CA GLN A 214 -2.49 11.17 18.36
C GLN A 214 -0.97 11.27 18.58
N GLN A 215 -0.54 11.44 19.84
CA GLN A 215 0.87 11.60 20.18
C GLN A 215 1.67 10.31 19.92
N SER A 216 1.10 9.14 20.26
CA SER A 216 1.74 7.86 20.00
C SER A 216 1.83 7.55 18.51
N SER A 217 0.82 7.93 17.71
CA SER A 217 0.83 7.74 16.26
C SER A 217 1.92 8.55 15.59
N PHE A 218 2.04 9.84 15.92
CA PHE A 218 3.12 10.67 15.38
C PHE A 218 4.50 10.19 15.81
N ALA A 219 4.68 9.77 17.07
CA ALA A 219 5.94 9.16 17.52
C ALA A 219 6.28 7.91 16.71
N ASN A 220 5.31 7.00 16.48
CA ASN A 220 5.50 5.80 15.68
C ASN A 220 5.88 6.11 14.22
N ILE A 221 5.36 7.19 13.63
CA ILE A 221 5.73 7.63 12.27
C ILE A 221 7.18 8.13 12.25
N LEU A 222 7.58 8.93 13.23
CA LEU A 222 8.96 9.43 13.31
C LEU A 222 9.95 8.29 13.56
N ASP A 223 9.63 7.34 14.44
CA ASP A 223 10.46 6.16 14.70
C ASP A 223 10.59 5.28 13.45
N PHE A 224 9.49 5.12 12.69
CA PHE A 224 9.51 4.42 11.41
C PHE A 224 10.52 5.07 10.44
N TRP A 225 10.40 6.38 10.24
CA TRP A 225 11.30 7.09 9.32
C TRP A 225 12.73 7.19 9.82
N ALA A 226 12.96 7.25 11.13
CA ALA A 226 14.30 7.20 11.72
C ALA A 226 15.02 5.88 11.40
N ARG A 227 14.28 4.76 11.30
CA ARG A 227 14.83 3.45 10.90
C ARG A 227 15.02 3.29 9.39
N VAL A 228 14.11 3.85 8.59
CA VAL A 228 14.15 3.74 7.12
C VAL A 228 15.21 4.67 6.50
N THR A 229 15.38 5.88 7.05
CA THR A 229 16.28 6.92 6.51
C THR A 229 17.73 6.45 6.31
N PRO A 230 18.38 5.75 7.26
CA PRO A 230 19.73 5.22 7.08
C PRO A 230 19.88 4.30 5.86
N ALA A 231 18.90 3.43 5.59
CA ALA A 231 18.93 2.54 4.43
C ALA A 231 18.81 3.30 3.10
N ILE A 232 18.02 4.38 3.06
CA ILE A 232 17.95 5.27 1.91
C ILE A 232 19.33 5.91 1.65
N LEU A 233 19.96 6.46 2.69
CA LEU A 233 21.30 7.07 2.59
C LEU A 233 22.36 6.08 2.11
N GLN A 234 22.30 4.83 2.59
CA GLN A 234 23.19 3.77 2.14
C GLN A 234 23.03 3.51 0.63
N LEU A 235 21.80 3.42 0.13
CA LEU A 235 21.55 3.24 -1.30
C LEU A 235 22.04 4.41 -2.15
N LEU A 236 21.89 5.65 -1.66
CA LEU A 236 22.42 6.84 -2.34
C LEU A 236 23.95 6.77 -2.50
N SER A 237 24.65 6.18 -1.54
CA SER A 237 26.12 6.03 -1.59
C SER A 237 26.63 4.93 -2.54
N HIS A 238 25.75 4.08 -3.06
CA HIS A 238 26.17 2.87 -3.77
C HIS A 238 26.61 3.13 -5.22
N SER A 239 25.83 3.88 -6.00
CA SER A 239 26.18 4.26 -7.38
C SER A 239 25.31 5.42 -7.87
N LYS A 240 25.79 6.18 -8.87
CA LYS A 240 25.01 7.30 -9.43
C LYS A 240 23.64 6.88 -9.96
N VAL A 241 23.57 5.77 -10.71
CA VAL A 241 22.29 5.27 -11.26
C VAL A 241 21.31 4.92 -10.15
N LEU A 242 21.79 4.28 -9.09
CA LEU A 242 20.95 3.95 -7.95
C LEU A 242 20.53 5.20 -7.18
N ALA A 243 21.43 6.16 -7.01
CA ALA A 243 21.13 7.44 -6.39
C ALA A 243 20.02 8.20 -7.15
N ASP A 244 20.10 8.28 -8.48
CA ASP A 244 19.07 8.91 -9.31
C ASP A 244 17.70 8.24 -9.15
N MET A 245 17.68 6.90 -9.12
CA MET A 245 16.46 6.12 -8.93
C MET A 245 15.83 6.33 -7.54
N VAL A 246 16.64 6.24 -6.49
CA VAL A 246 16.21 6.44 -5.10
C VAL A 246 15.73 7.88 -4.88
N ASN A 247 16.45 8.87 -5.40
CA ASN A 247 16.03 10.27 -5.34
C ASN A 247 14.69 10.51 -6.02
N LEU A 248 14.43 9.89 -7.18
CA LEU A 248 13.14 9.98 -7.85
C LEU A 248 12.00 9.44 -6.96
N HIS A 249 12.16 8.26 -6.36
CA HIS A 249 11.13 7.69 -5.49
C HIS A 249 10.96 8.46 -4.18
N PHE A 250 12.06 8.95 -3.61
CA PHE A 250 12.05 9.78 -2.42
C PHE A 250 11.33 11.12 -2.65
N LEU A 251 11.63 11.83 -3.74
CA LEU A 251 10.93 13.08 -4.09
C LEU A 251 9.45 12.84 -4.37
N ASN A 252 9.09 11.75 -5.04
CA ASN A 252 7.68 11.39 -5.22
C ASN A 252 6.97 11.12 -3.87
N THR A 253 7.71 10.66 -2.85
CA THR A 253 7.21 10.45 -1.49
C THR A 253 6.96 11.78 -0.78
N MET A 254 7.93 12.71 -0.82
CA MET A 254 7.73 14.06 -0.30
C MET A 254 6.52 14.74 -0.94
N GLN A 255 6.42 14.67 -2.27
CA GLN A 255 5.30 15.25 -3.00
C GLN A 255 3.95 14.60 -2.64
N ALA A 256 3.93 13.29 -2.43
CA ALA A 256 2.72 12.58 -1.99
C ALA A 256 2.27 13.03 -0.60
N LEU A 257 3.20 13.17 0.35
CA LEU A 257 2.90 13.66 1.71
C LEU A 257 2.44 15.12 1.69
N GLN A 258 3.02 15.96 0.83
CA GLN A 258 2.56 17.34 0.61
C GLN A 258 1.13 17.39 0.05
N GLN A 259 0.82 16.57 -0.95
CA GLN A 259 -0.52 16.48 -1.54
C GLN A 259 -1.59 16.05 -0.53
N CYS A 260 -1.18 15.23 0.45
CA CYS A 260 -2.04 14.79 1.55
C CYS A 260 -2.06 15.75 2.75
N ASN A 261 -1.33 16.87 2.69
CA ASN A 261 -1.15 17.81 3.80
C ASN A 261 -0.69 17.12 5.09
N SER A 262 0.33 16.26 4.98
CA SER A 262 0.88 15.50 6.10
C SER A 262 1.35 16.41 7.23
N ALA A 263 0.86 16.13 8.45
CA ALA A 263 1.16 16.87 9.66
C ALA A 263 2.62 16.69 10.13
N VAL A 264 3.23 15.55 9.82
CA VAL A 264 4.61 15.25 10.23
C VAL A 264 5.67 15.75 9.23
N LEU A 265 5.26 16.26 8.07
CA LEU A 265 6.17 16.56 6.97
C LEU A 265 7.27 17.58 7.37
N CYS A 266 6.95 18.57 8.19
CA CYS A 266 7.97 19.52 8.67
C CYS A 266 9.06 18.84 9.50
N GLN A 267 8.70 17.89 10.37
CA GLN A 267 9.66 17.15 11.19
C GLN A 267 10.48 16.19 10.30
N LEU A 268 9.82 15.53 9.35
CA LEU A 268 10.50 14.66 8.38
C LEU A 268 11.46 15.44 7.48
N SER A 269 11.12 16.66 7.08
CA SER A 269 12.00 17.50 6.26
C SER A 269 13.35 17.77 6.94
N ALA A 270 13.34 18.03 8.24
CA ALA A 270 14.57 18.20 9.02
C ALA A 270 15.38 16.89 9.11
N MET A 271 14.70 15.75 9.32
CA MET A 271 15.33 14.43 9.35
C MET A 271 15.96 14.06 7.99
N TRP A 272 15.33 14.45 6.89
CA TRP A 272 15.73 14.10 5.54
C TRP A 272 16.74 15.05 4.90
N GLN A 273 17.19 16.08 5.63
CA GLN A 273 18.20 16.99 5.12
C GLN A 273 19.46 16.29 4.59
N PRO A 274 19.98 15.21 5.21
CA PRO A 274 21.09 14.45 4.64
C PRO A 274 20.75 13.79 3.28
N ILE A 275 19.52 13.32 3.08
CA ILE A 275 19.08 12.71 1.81
C ILE A 275 19.08 13.78 0.70
N LEU A 276 18.50 14.95 1.00
CA LEU A 276 18.39 16.06 0.05
C LEU A 276 19.76 16.66 -0.31
N THR A 277 20.68 16.69 0.65
CA THR A 277 22.00 17.30 0.46
C THR A 277 23.04 16.35 -0.12
N ALA A 278 22.93 15.03 0.10
CA ALA A 278 23.92 14.02 -0.31
C ALA A 278 24.29 14.07 -1.81
N TYR A 279 23.41 14.58 -2.67
CA TYR A 279 23.66 14.72 -4.10
C TYR A 279 23.33 16.10 -4.68
N HIS A 280 23.07 17.13 -3.86
CA HIS A 280 22.46 18.39 -4.31
C HIS A 280 23.16 19.10 -5.49
N ALA A 281 24.48 18.96 -5.62
CA ALA A 281 25.26 19.54 -6.73
C ALA A 281 25.22 18.70 -8.03
N GLN A 282 24.79 17.44 -7.96
CA GLN A 282 24.80 16.47 -9.06
C GLN A 282 23.41 15.92 -9.42
N ILE A 283 22.35 16.37 -8.73
CA ILE A 283 20.96 15.98 -9.01
C ILE A 283 20.59 16.40 -10.46
N PRO A 284 20.05 15.48 -11.29
CA PRO A 284 19.52 15.80 -12.61
C PRO A 284 18.53 16.98 -12.59
N SER A 285 18.56 17.85 -13.60
CA SER A 285 17.73 19.07 -13.65
C SER A 285 16.24 18.81 -13.44
N GLN A 286 15.72 17.69 -13.95
CA GLN A 286 14.33 17.28 -13.74
C GLN A 286 13.97 16.98 -12.28
N LEU A 287 14.88 16.35 -11.54
CA LEU A 287 14.70 16.08 -10.12
C LEU A 287 14.86 17.35 -9.29
N ARG A 288 15.76 18.25 -9.71
CA ARG A 288 15.92 19.57 -9.09
C ARG A 288 14.65 20.41 -9.22
N MET A 289 14.05 20.48 -10.41
CA MET A 289 12.77 21.17 -10.60
C MET A 289 11.65 20.59 -9.72
N LYS A 290 11.63 19.27 -9.49
CA LYS A 290 10.68 18.65 -8.56
C LYS A 290 10.95 19.04 -7.10
N LEU A 291 12.21 19.08 -6.68
CA LEU A 291 12.59 19.53 -5.34
C LEU A 291 12.21 21.00 -5.13
N ASP A 292 12.57 21.88 -6.07
CA ASP A 292 12.20 23.29 -6.06
C ASP A 292 10.67 23.44 -6.01
N SER A 293 9.92 22.62 -6.75
CA SER A 293 8.46 22.59 -6.67
C SER A 293 7.96 22.19 -5.28
N CYS A 294 8.60 21.23 -4.61
CA CYS A 294 8.20 20.82 -3.26
C CYS A 294 8.49 21.92 -2.22
N GLU A 295 9.62 22.61 -2.34
CA GLU A 295 10.01 23.68 -1.41
C GLU A 295 9.17 24.95 -1.57
N ASN A 296 8.79 25.28 -2.81
CA ASN A 296 8.09 26.53 -3.14
C ASN A 296 6.57 26.42 -3.13
N GLN A 297 5.98 25.22 -2.97
CA GLN A 297 4.52 25.07 -2.93
C GLN A 297 3.98 25.42 -1.54
N PRO A 298 3.14 26.47 -1.39
CA PRO A 298 2.42 26.67 -0.14
C PRO A 298 1.43 25.51 0.06
N SER A 299 1.20 25.09 1.31
CA SER A 299 0.28 24.01 1.72
C SER A 299 -1.20 24.25 1.39
N LEU A 300 -1.52 25.24 0.57
CA LEU A 300 -2.85 25.73 0.23
C LEU A 300 -3.58 24.90 -0.86
N HIS A 301 -2.93 23.91 -1.47
CA HIS A 301 -3.53 23.04 -2.50
C HIS A 301 -3.58 21.57 -2.05
N SER A 302 -4.19 21.32 -0.88
CA SER A 302 -4.46 19.97 -0.40
C SER A 302 -5.44 19.27 -1.35
N GLN A 303 -5.08 18.07 -1.80
CA GLN A 303 -5.99 17.26 -2.60
C GLN A 303 -6.86 16.40 -1.68
N PRO A 304 -8.14 16.13 -2.01
CA PRO A 304 -8.95 15.18 -1.26
C PRO A 304 -8.25 13.80 -1.20
N LEU A 305 -8.18 13.21 -0.01
CA LEU A 305 -7.52 11.91 0.24
C LEU A 305 -8.01 10.83 -0.74
N GLN A 306 -9.32 10.77 -1.00
CA GLN A 306 -9.91 9.83 -1.95
C GLN A 306 -9.36 9.97 -3.38
N GLN A 307 -9.09 11.19 -3.83
CA GLN A 307 -8.48 11.40 -5.15
C GLN A 307 -7.00 10.97 -5.15
N TRP A 308 -6.28 11.14 -4.05
CA TRP A 308 -4.91 10.64 -3.91
C TRP A 308 -4.89 9.10 -3.91
N LEU A 309 -5.77 8.45 -3.14
CA LEU A 309 -5.91 7.00 -3.10
C LEU A 309 -6.24 6.41 -4.47
N LYS A 310 -7.12 7.05 -5.25
CA LYS A 310 -7.40 6.63 -6.65
C LYS A 310 -6.14 6.61 -7.51
N ARG A 311 -5.25 7.60 -7.36
CA ARG A 311 -3.96 7.66 -8.08
C ARG A 311 -2.97 6.61 -7.57
N VAL A 312 -2.89 6.40 -6.26
CA VAL A 312 -2.04 5.37 -5.65
C VAL A 312 -2.46 3.98 -6.15
N ARG A 313 -3.75 3.66 -6.06
CA ARG A 313 -4.34 2.42 -6.59
C ARG A 313 -3.95 2.21 -8.05
N TYR A 314 -4.19 3.23 -8.89
CA TYR A 314 -3.85 3.15 -10.31
C TYR A 314 -2.36 2.85 -10.53
N LYS A 315 -1.46 3.58 -9.85
CA LYS A 315 -0.01 3.36 -9.98
C LYS A 315 0.40 1.95 -9.54
N ILE A 316 -0.08 1.46 -8.40
CA ILE A 316 0.23 0.11 -7.91
C ILE A 316 -0.28 -0.94 -8.90
N SER A 317 -1.52 -0.81 -9.39
CA SER A 317 -2.07 -1.72 -10.40
C SER A 317 -1.25 -1.75 -11.69
N GLN A 318 -0.83 -0.58 -12.20
CA GLN A 318 -0.04 -0.49 -13.42
C GLN A 318 1.35 -1.15 -13.25
N ILE A 319 2.03 -0.90 -12.12
CA ILE A 319 3.32 -1.54 -11.86
C ILE A 319 3.17 -3.05 -11.70
N GLU A 320 2.14 -3.54 -11.01
CA GLU A 320 1.89 -4.98 -10.90
C GLU A 320 1.56 -5.63 -12.25
N LEU A 321 0.75 -4.99 -13.09
CA LEU A 321 0.45 -5.45 -14.45
C LEU A 321 1.71 -5.55 -15.31
N GLN A 322 2.56 -4.53 -15.29
CA GLN A 322 3.82 -4.51 -16.03
C GLN A 322 4.79 -5.56 -15.51
N THR A 323 4.92 -5.67 -14.19
CA THR A 323 5.80 -6.65 -13.54
C THR A 323 5.35 -8.08 -13.83
N SER A 324 4.04 -8.36 -13.76
CA SER A 324 3.44 -9.65 -14.11
C SER A 324 3.65 -9.99 -15.58
N ALA A 325 3.47 -9.03 -16.50
CA ALA A 325 3.68 -9.27 -17.92
C ALA A 325 5.15 -9.61 -18.27
N ALA A 326 6.11 -9.03 -17.54
CA ALA A 326 7.53 -9.26 -17.72
C ALA A 326 8.10 -10.44 -16.91
N SER A 327 7.29 -11.04 -16.03
CA SER A 327 7.65 -12.21 -15.22
C SER A 327 6.73 -13.36 -15.66
N PRO A 328 7.08 -14.11 -16.73
CA PRO A 328 6.23 -15.21 -17.20
C PRO A 328 5.98 -16.22 -16.06
N PHE A 329 4.86 -16.94 -16.13
CA PHE A 329 4.32 -17.87 -15.11
C PHE A 329 5.24 -19.04 -14.68
N TYR A 330 6.54 -18.99 -14.98
CA TYR A 330 7.53 -19.96 -14.59
C TYR A 330 8.53 -19.35 -13.60
N ASN A 331 8.59 -20.00 -12.43
CA ASN A 331 9.52 -19.82 -11.31
C ASN A 331 9.09 -18.86 -10.19
N VAL A 332 8.10 -19.29 -9.42
CA VAL A 332 8.25 -19.45 -7.96
C VAL A 332 7.93 -20.89 -7.62
#